data_AF-A0A172YWU4-F1
#
_entry.id   AF-A0A172YWU4-F1
#
_cell.length_a   1.000
_cell.length_b   1.000
_cell.length_c   1.000
_cell.angle_alpha   90.00
_cell.angle_beta   90.00
_cell.angle_gamma   90.00
#
_symmetry.space_group_name_H-M   'P 1'
#
loop_
_entity.id
_entity.type
_entity.pdbx_description
1 polymer ?
#
loop_
_entity_poly.entity_id
_entity_poly.type
_entity_poly.pdbx_seq_one_letter_code
_entity_poly.pdbx_strand_id
1 'polypeptide(L)'
;MSAVEKAAPAVTTPAIGQSYGGGFVTGITHDPVTGKRSLHITAGAAHELLGKWGEYGEKIEGADSFTDSLANTQAMAAAGSDLAAKVLALNIEGFTDWAIPARDVQELQYRHFKPTTEENWENSRNGDNPHSEPVGQLYSAEGPLQTVHTAFQESGAEAFRDTWYWSSSQRSADSAFYMYFDDGLQTNYYKGLVLRVRPVRSEFID
;
A
#
# COMPACT_ATOMS: atom_id res chain seq x y z
N MET A 1 41.64 30.36 14.30
CA MET A 1 41.39 29.03 13.72
C MET A 1 39.92 28.72 13.96
N SER A 2 39.04 29.05 13.00
CA SER A 2 37.61 28.78 13.13
C SER A 2 37.35 27.37 12.64
N ALA A 3 36.85 26.50 13.50
CA ALA A 3 36.45 25.16 13.12
C ALA A 3 35.24 25.26 12.18
N VAL A 4 35.39 24.75 10.96
CA VAL A 4 34.28 24.58 10.04
C VAL A 4 33.49 23.37 10.54
N GLU A 5 32.33 23.65 11.13
CA GLU A 5 31.35 22.62 11.48
C GLU A 5 30.89 21.95 10.18
N LYS A 6 31.28 20.69 9.99
CA LYS A 6 30.88 19.88 8.85
C LYS A 6 29.40 19.55 9.03
N ALA A 7 28.52 20.31 8.37
CA ALA A 7 27.11 19.98 8.26
C ALA A 7 26.98 18.52 7.78
N ALA A 8 26.21 17.72 8.53
CA ALA A 8 25.86 16.37 8.11
C ALA A 8 25.13 16.44 6.75
N PRO A 9 25.40 15.52 5.82
CA PRO A 9 24.67 15.49 4.55
C PRO A 9 23.18 15.32 4.84
N ALA A 10 22.34 16.18 4.25
CA ALA A 10 20.90 16.03 4.31
C ALA A 10 20.51 14.68 3.67
N VAL A 11 19.87 13.79 4.43
CA VAL A 11 19.32 12.55 3.90
C VAL A 11 18.13 12.94 3.04
N THR A 12 18.28 12.84 1.72
CA THR A 12 17.18 13.10 0.79
C THR A 12 16.28 11.87 0.74
N THR A 13 15.00 12.05 1.05
CA THR A 13 14.00 11.00 0.88
C THR A 13 13.94 10.57 -0.60
N PRO A 14 14.00 9.26 -0.92
CA PRO A 14 13.98 8.81 -2.31
C PRO A 14 12.66 9.21 -2.99
N ALA A 15 12.71 9.42 -4.31
CA ALA A 15 11.54 9.89 -5.06
C ALA A 15 10.52 8.77 -5.29
N ILE A 16 9.24 9.11 -5.40
CA ILE A 16 8.19 8.16 -5.80
C ILE A 16 8.57 7.49 -7.13
N GLY A 17 8.33 6.17 -7.22
CA GLY A 17 8.69 5.32 -8.36
C GLY A 17 10.18 4.97 -8.46
N GLN A 18 11.05 5.51 -7.60
CA GLN A 18 12.46 5.14 -7.56
C GLN A 18 12.64 3.73 -6.99
N SER A 19 13.49 2.92 -7.63
CA SER A 19 13.92 1.62 -7.07
C SER A 19 14.70 1.83 -5.77
N TYR A 20 14.23 1.21 -4.70
CA TYR A 20 14.77 1.35 -3.35
C TYR A 20 14.28 0.19 -2.47
N GLY A 21 15.16 -0.34 -1.61
CA GLY A 21 14.76 -1.32 -0.59
C GLY A 21 14.09 -2.60 -1.12
N GLY A 22 14.51 -3.11 -2.29
CA GLY A 22 13.93 -4.29 -2.92
C GLY A 22 12.63 -4.05 -3.71
N GLY A 23 12.19 -2.80 -3.85
CA GLY A 23 10.98 -2.45 -4.58
C GLY A 23 11.01 -1.01 -5.07
N PHE A 24 9.86 -0.34 -5.07
CA PHE A 24 9.69 1.02 -5.57
C PHE A 24 9.04 1.92 -4.52
N VAL A 25 9.62 3.10 -4.30
CA VAL A 25 9.08 4.06 -3.34
C VAL A 25 7.67 4.50 -3.75
N THR A 26 6.72 4.32 -2.85
CA THR A 26 5.28 4.51 -3.09
C THR A 26 4.76 5.81 -2.51
N GLY A 27 5.28 6.24 -1.36
CA GLY A 27 4.82 7.45 -0.68
C GLY A 27 5.08 7.39 0.81
N ILE A 28 4.53 8.35 1.56
CA ILE A 28 4.76 8.49 2.99
C ILE A 28 3.42 8.54 3.71
N THR A 29 3.34 7.89 4.87
CA THR A 29 2.23 8.11 5.82
C THR A 29 2.74 8.56 7.18
N HIS A 30 1.89 9.28 7.91
CA HIS A 30 2.05 9.58 9.32
C HIS A 30 1.23 8.64 10.18
N ASP A 31 1.84 8.15 11.26
CA ASP A 31 1.09 7.53 12.33
C ASP A 31 0.19 8.58 13.03
N PRO A 32 -1.12 8.36 13.16
CA PRO A 32 -2.05 9.37 13.65
C PRO A 32 -1.89 9.72 15.14
N VAL A 33 -1.19 8.87 15.91
CA VAL A 33 -1.01 9.05 17.36
C VAL A 33 0.33 9.70 17.67
N THR A 34 1.39 9.19 17.04
CA THR A 34 2.78 9.58 17.30
C THR A 34 3.32 10.62 16.32
N GLY A 35 2.66 10.81 15.18
CA GLY A 35 3.11 11.68 14.09
C GLY A 35 4.30 11.11 13.29
N LYS A 36 4.76 9.91 13.64
CA LYS A 36 5.94 9.28 13.04
C LYS A 36 5.74 9.02 11.55
N ARG A 37 6.72 9.39 10.74
CA ARG A 37 6.70 9.24 9.28
C ARG A 37 7.23 7.87 8.88
N SER A 38 6.55 7.25 7.93
CA SER A 38 6.95 5.97 7.33
C SER A 38 6.98 6.10 5.81
N LEU A 39 8.13 5.84 5.21
CA LEU A 39 8.30 5.68 3.77
C LEU A 39 7.85 4.29 3.36
N HIS A 40 6.95 4.18 2.39
CA HIS A 40 6.44 2.91 1.88
C HIS A 40 7.11 2.52 0.58
N ILE A 41 7.44 1.24 0.46
CA ILE A 41 8.08 0.61 -0.71
C ILE A 41 7.17 -0.52 -1.18
N THR A 42 6.75 -0.47 -2.44
CA THR A 42 5.93 -1.50 -3.09
C THR A 42 6.82 -2.52 -3.80
N ALA A 43 6.54 -3.81 -3.59
CA ALA A 43 7.21 -4.89 -4.28
C ALA A 43 6.91 -4.87 -5.79
N GLY A 44 7.85 -5.35 -6.60
CA GLY A 44 7.65 -5.47 -8.05
C GLY A 44 6.58 -6.49 -8.45
N ALA A 45 6.17 -6.47 -9.72
CA ALA A 45 5.05 -7.24 -10.23
C ALA A 45 5.19 -8.76 -10.12
N ALA A 46 6.43 -9.25 -10.16
CA ALA A 46 6.74 -10.66 -9.98
C ALA A 46 6.36 -11.21 -8.59
N HIS A 47 6.12 -10.34 -7.60
CA HIS A 47 5.83 -10.71 -6.22
C HIS A 47 4.36 -10.55 -5.84
N GLU A 48 3.48 -10.30 -6.82
CA GLU A 48 2.05 -10.29 -6.60
C GLU A 48 1.54 -11.66 -6.16
N LEU A 49 0.67 -11.67 -5.16
CA LEU A 49 0.07 -12.88 -4.61
C LEU A 49 -1.45 -12.83 -4.71
N LEU A 50 -2.07 -14.01 -4.79
CA LEU A 50 -3.51 -14.21 -4.79
C LEU A 50 -3.92 -15.02 -3.58
N GLY A 51 -5.00 -14.62 -2.92
CA GLY A 51 -5.55 -15.41 -1.83
C GLY A 51 -6.83 -14.83 -1.27
N LYS A 52 -7.49 -15.64 -0.44
CA LYS A 52 -8.57 -15.15 0.42
C LYS A 52 -7.99 -14.20 1.46
N TRP A 53 -8.79 -13.22 1.87
CA TRP A 53 -8.39 -12.33 2.96
C TRP A 53 -8.42 -13.07 4.31
N GLY A 54 -9.55 -13.74 4.56
CA GLY A 54 -9.83 -14.52 5.77
C GLY A 54 -11.25 -15.11 5.70
N GLU A 55 -11.72 -15.70 6.79
CA GLU A 55 -13.03 -16.33 6.84
C GLU A 55 -14.17 -15.32 7.11
N TYR A 56 -15.36 -15.65 6.62
CA TYR A 56 -16.57 -14.86 6.82
C TYR A 56 -17.09 -15.02 8.25
N GLY A 57 -17.52 -13.92 8.89
CA GLY A 57 -18.01 -13.93 10.26
C GLY A 57 -16.91 -13.97 11.33
N GLU A 58 -15.64 -13.96 10.94
CA GLU A 58 -14.51 -13.99 11.86
C GLU A 58 -13.83 -12.61 11.95
N LYS A 59 -13.76 -12.07 13.17
CA LYS A 59 -13.03 -10.83 13.45
C LYS A 59 -11.59 -11.17 13.87
N ILE A 60 -10.62 -10.66 13.12
CA ILE A 60 -9.20 -10.73 13.46
C ILE A 60 -8.86 -9.46 14.26
N GLU A 61 -8.52 -9.61 15.54
CA GLU A 61 -8.08 -8.50 16.37
C GLU A 61 -6.66 -8.05 15.95
N GLY A 62 -6.44 -6.73 15.85
CA GLY A 62 -5.15 -6.15 15.43
C GLY A 62 -4.94 -6.07 13.91
N ALA A 63 -5.95 -6.40 13.10
CA ALA A 63 -5.91 -6.27 11.64
C ALA A 63 -6.76 -5.09 11.12
N ASP A 64 -6.94 -4.03 11.92
CA ASP A 64 -7.81 -2.88 11.61
C ASP A 64 -7.06 -1.56 11.43
N SER A 65 -5.73 -1.55 11.51
CA SER A 65 -4.94 -0.34 11.25
C SER A 65 -5.04 0.08 9.79
N PHE A 66 -5.05 1.38 9.50
CA PHE A 66 -5.02 1.90 8.13
C PHE A 66 -3.61 2.17 7.61
N THR A 67 -2.61 2.23 8.50
CA THR A 67 -1.22 2.55 8.16
C THR A 67 -0.24 1.44 8.55
N ASP A 68 -0.53 0.66 9.59
CA ASP A 68 0.36 -0.41 10.07
C ASP A 68 0.12 -1.72 9.32
N SER A 69 0.67 -1.77 8.11
CA SER A 69 0.56 -2.92 7.20
C SER A 69 1.16 -4.19 7.82
N LEU A 70 2.29 -4.08 8.53
CA LEU A 70 3.00 -5.22 9.08
C LEU A 70 2.26 -5.83 10.27
N ALA A 71 1.80 -5.02 11.22
CA ALA A 71 1.03 -5.51 12.36
C ALA A 71 -0.27 -6.19 11.90
N ASN A 72 -0.99 -5.59 10.95
CA ASN A 72 -2.19 -6.21 10.39
C ASN A 72 -1.86 -7.57 9.76
N THR A 73 -0.83 -7.64 8.93
CA THR A 73 -0.47 -8.88 8.22
C THR A 73 -0.01 -9.97 9.20
N GLN A 74 0.71 -9.62 10.26
CA GLN A 74 1.08 -10.54 11.33
C GLN A 74 -0.15 -11.08 12.07
N ALA A 75 -1.11 -10.22 12.41
CA ALA A 75 -2.37 -10.64 13.02
C ALA A 75 -3.17 -11.57 12.11
N MET A 76 -3.25 -11.26 10.81
CA MET A 76 -3.88 -12.12 9.81
C MET A 76 -3.21 -13.51 9.73
N ALA A 77 -1.89 -13.56 9.68
CA ALA A 77 -1.15 -14.82 9.64
C ALA A 77 -1.33 -15.64 10.92
N ALA A 78 -1.33 -14.99 12.09
CA ALA A 78 -1.59 -15.63 13.38
C ALA A 78 -3.01 -16.21 13.47
N ALA A 79 -3.98 -15.58 12.79
CA ALA A 79 -5.34 -16.07 12.64
C ALA A 79 -5.50 -17.15 11.54
N GLY A 80 -4.41 -17.59 10.90
CA GLY A 80 -4.42 -18.67 9.92
C GLY A 80 -4.61 -18.23 8.46
N SER A 81 -4.45 -16.95 8.13
CA SER A 81 -4.50 -16.48 6.74
C SER A 81 -3.29 -16.96 5.94
N ASP A 82 -3.51 -17.90 5.03
CA ASP A 82 -2.49 -18.40 4.09
C ASP A 82 -1.87 -17.28 3.25
N LEU A 83 -2.67 -16.29 2.85
CA LEU A 83 -2.19 -15.16 2.05
C LEU A 83 -1.20 -14.33 2.85
N ALA A 84 -1.54 -13.98 4.09
CA ALA A 84 -0.67 -13.20 4.96
C ALA A 84 0.62 -13.96 5.30
N ALA A 85 0.52 -15.26 5.60
CA ALA A 85 1.70 -16.10 5.85
C ALA A 85 2.66 -16.14 4.65
N LYS A 86 2.14 -16.23 3.42
CA LYS A 86 2.96 -16.17 2.20
C LYS A 86 3.64 -14.83 2.01
N VAL A 87 2.95 -13.73 2.31
CA VAL A 87 3.52 -12.38 2.21
C VAL A 87 4.65 -12.18 3.22
N LEU A 88 4.44 -12.58 4.48
CA LEU A 88 5.48 -12.49 5.53
C LEU A 88 6.69 -13.39 5.27
N ALA A 89 6.53 -14.44 4.46
CA ALA A 89 7.61 -15.34 4.07
C ALA A 89 8.45 -14.82 2.88
N LEU A 90 8.08 -13.70 2.26
CA LEU A 90 8.82 -13.15 1.13
C LEU A 90 10.22 -12.70 1.55
N ASN A 91 11.19 -13.02 0.70
CA ASN A 91 12.53 -12.45 0.74
C ASN A 91 12.84 -11.88 -0.65
N ILE A 92 12.84 -10.55 -0.75
CA ILE A 92 13.09 -9.83 -2.00
C ILE A 92 14.37 -9.03 -1.78
N GLU A 93 15.43 -9.40 -2.51
CA GLU A 93 16.75 -8.76 -2.41
C GLU A 93 17.32 -8.67 -0.98
N GLY A 94 16.97 -9.62 -0.10
CA GLY A 94 17.42 -9.64 1.30
C GLY A 94 16.45 -9.01 2.29
N PHE A 95 15.39 -8.34 1.84
CA PHE A 95 14.36 -7.74 2.69
C PHE A 95 13.25 -8.74 3.00
N THR A 96 12.86 -8.82 4.28
CA THR A 96 11.96 -9.85 4.84
C THR A 96 10.77 -9.29 5.62
N ASP A 97 10.62 -7.98 5.60
CA ASP A 97 9.61 -7.17 6.30
C ASP A 97 8.43 -6.80 5.39
N TRP A 98 8.08 -7.69 4.45
CA TRP A 98 6.98 -7.49 3.50
C TRP A 98 5.62 -7.79 4.14
N ALA A 99 4.64 -6.98 3.80
CA ALA A 99 3.29 -7.00 4.37
C ALA A 99 2.23 -6.73 3.30
N ILE A 100 0.98 -7.13 3.58
CA ILE A 100 -0.17 -6.73 2.78
C ILE A 100 -0.48 -5.26 3.13
N PRO A 101 -0.62 -4.35 2.14
CA PRO A 101 -0.79 -2.93 2.40
C PRO A 101 -2.08 -2.64 3.18
N ALA A 102 -1.97 -1.87 4.26
CA ALA A 102 -3.12 -1.31 4.96
C ALA A 102 -3.85 -0.28 4.07
N ARG A 103 -5.10 0.08 4.40
CA ARG A 103 -6.01 0.79 3.48
C ARG A 103 -5.43 2.08 2.94
N ASP A 104 -4.77 2.86 3.79
CA ASP A 104 -4.16 4.14 3.41
C ASP A 104 -2.79 3.98 2.76
N VAL A 105 -2.12 2.85 2.97
CA VAL A 105 -0.89 2.51 2.25
C VAL A 105 -1.22 2.02 0.83
N GLN A 106 -2.29 1.24 0.67
CA GLN A 106 -2.78 0.78 -0.62
C GLN A 106 -3.31 1.93 -1.48
N GLU A 107 -3.96 2.91 -0.85
CA GLU A 107 -4.40 4.13 -1.53
C GLU A 107 -3.22 4.83 -2.25
N LEU A 108 -2.06 4.90 -1.61
CA LEU A 108 -0.86 5.47 -2.21
C LEU A 108 -0.35 4.66 -3.41
N GLN A 109 -0.52 3.34 -3.41
CA GLN A 109 -0.18 2.51 -4.57
C GLN A 109 -0.99 2.94 -5.78
N TYR A 110 -2.31 3.10 -5.65
CA TYR A 110 -3.13 3.55 -6.76
C TYR A 110 -2.87 5.02 -7.10
N ARG A 111 -2.83 5.91 -6.11
CA ARG A 111 -2.62 7.35 -6.31
C ARG A 111 -1.38 7.66 -7.15
N HIS A 112 -0.30 6.92 -6.92
CA HIS A 112 0.97 7.18 -7.59
C HIS A 112 1.30 6.22 -8.73
N PHE A 113 0.67 5.04 -8.75
CA PHE A 113 0.91 4.00 -9.77
C PHE A 113 -0.36 3.57 -10.52
N LYS A 114 -1.35 4.47 -10.64
CA LYS A 114 -2.53 4.25 -11.48
C LYS A 114 -2.08 3.81 -12.88
N PRO A 115 -2.41 2.59 -13.32
CA PRO A 115 -1.89 2.05 -14.57
C PRO A 115 -2.66 2.55 -15.78
N THR A 116 -3.95 2.85 -15.64
CA THR A 116 -4.90 3.12 -16.73
C THR A 116 -5.05 4.61 -17.03
N THR A 117 -5.60 4.93 -18.20
CA THR A 117 -6.08 6.28 -18.55
C THR A 117 -7.57 6.50 -18.24
N GLU A 118 -8.24 5.52 -17.65
CA GLU A 118 -9.68 5.56 -17.38
C GLU A 118 -10.04 6.67 -16.38
N GLU A 119 -11.28 7.15 -16.42
CA GLU A 119 -11.78 8.10 -15.42
C GLU A 119 -11.85 7.43 -14.04
N ASN A 120 -11.59 8.19 -12.98
CA ASN A 120 -11.75 7.65 -11.64
C ASN A 120 -13.22 7.63 -11.23
N TRP A 121 -13.58 6.67 -10.38
CA TRP A 121 -14.88 6.60 -9.76
C TRP A 121 -15.02 7.70 -8.69
N GLU A 122 -15.53 8.87 -9.08
CA GLU A 122 -15.71 10.08 -8.26
C GLU A 122 -16.90 10.03 -7.29
N ASN A 123 -17.14 8.87 -6.67
CA ASN A 123 -18.19 8.69 -5.68
C ASN A 123 -17.58 8.18 -4.37
N SER A 124 -18.38 8.19 -3.30
CA SER A 124 -17.96 7.81 -1.95
C SER A 124 -16.76 8.65 -1.46
N ARG A 125 -15.96 8.12 -0.53
CA ARG A 125 -14.75 8.77 -0.02
C ARG A 125 -13.47 8.23 -0.66
N ASN A 126 -13.53 7.87 -1.95
CA ASN A 126 -12.37 7.35 -2.68
C ASN A 126 -11.24 8.38 -2.66
N GLY A 127 -10.03 7.95 -2.35
CA GLY A 127 -8.86 8.81 -2.26
C GLY A 127 -8.69 9.61 -0.96
N ASP A 128 -9.71 9.71 -0.10
CA ASP A 128 -9.55 10.37 1.21
C ASP A 128 -8.51 9.63 2.04
N ASN A 129 -7.35 10.24 2.24
CA ASN A 129 -6.22 9.66 2.96
C ASN A 129 -5.63 10.70 3.91
N PRO A 130 -6.18 10.83 5.14
CA PRO A 130 -5.70 11.80 6.11
C PRO A 130 -4.30 11.47 6.64
N HIS A 131 -3.79 10.26 6.40
CA HIS A 131 -2.49 9.83 6.89
C HIS A 131 -1.36 10.07 5.88
N SER A 132 -1.65 10.29 4.60
CA SER A 132 -0.60 10.48 3.60
C SER A 132 0.10 11.83 3.71
N GLU A 133 1.33 11.89 3.20
CA GLU A 133 2.06 13.13 2.98
C GLU A 133 2.30 13.34 1.48
N PRO A 134 1.73 14.40 0.86
CA PRO A 134 0.73 15.31 1.42
C PRO A 134 -0.62 14.61 1.71
N VAL A 135 -1.48 15.26 2.51
CA VAL A 135 -2.81 14.73 2.86
C VAL A 135 -3.62 14.49 1.58
N GLY A 136 -4.03 13.24 1.38
CA GLY A 136 -4.72 12.77 0.19
C GLY A 136 -6.15 13.26 0.18
N GLN A 137 -6.49 13.99 -0.88
CA GLN A 137 -7.86 14.43 -1.15
C GLN A 137 -8.65 13.39 -1.92
N LEU A 138 -9.97 13.56 -1.93
CA LEU A 138 -10.88 12.76 -2.74
C LEU A 138 -10.46 12.74 -4.21
N TYR A 139 -10.69 11.61 -4.87
CA TYR A 139 -10.55 11.50 -6.30
C TYR A 139 -11.63 12.32 -7.02
N SER A 140 -11.25 12.90 -8.16
CA SER A 140 -12.18 13.45 -9.15
C SER A 140 -12.16 12.55 -10.39
N ALA A 141 -13.10 12.72 -11.31
CA ALA A 141 -13.08 11.98 -12.58
C ALA A 141 -11.69 12.02 -13.25
N GLU A 142 -10.99 13.15 -13.17
CA GLU A 142 -9.68 13.37 -13.77
C GLU A 142 -8.48 13.15 -12.82
N GLY A 143 -8.69 12.86 -11.53
CA GLY A 143 -7.63 12.79 -10.52
C GLY A 143 -7.76 11.58 -9.58
N PRO A 144 -6.73 10.72 -9.45
CA PRO A 144 -5.41 10.78 -10.08
C PRO A 144 -5.43 10.45 -11.58
N LEU A 145 -4.49 11.06 -12.31
CA LEU A 145 -4.16 10.70 -13.69
C LEU A 145 -3.32 9.42 -13.73
N GLN A 146 -3.22 8.82 -14.92
CA GLN A 146 -2.25 7.74 -15.17
C GLN A 146 -0.87 8.15 -14.68
N THR A 147 -0.16 7.22 -14.05
CA THR A 147 1.19 7.47 -13.55
C THR A 147 2.16 7.90 -14.65
N VAL A 148 3.10 8.79 -14.31
CA VAL A 148 4.21 9.17 -15.20
C VAL A 148 5.32 8.12 -15.25
N HIS A 149 5.30 7.15 -14.32
CA HIS A 149 6.28 6.08 -14.25
C HIS A 149 5.93 5.00 -15.29
N THR A 150 6.58 5.03 -16.44
CA THR A 150 6.26 4.15 -17.59
C THR A 150 6.30 2.66 -17.24
N ALA A 151 7.10 2.24 -16.26
CA ALA A 151 7.10 0.86 -15.77
C ALA A 151 5.76 0.45 -15.13
N PHE A 152 5.00 1.39 -14.56
CA PHE A 152 3.72 1.18 -13.89
C PHE A 152 2.50 1.52 -14.75
N GLN A 153 2.69 2.11 -15.93
CA GLN A 153 1.62 2.31 -16.92
C GLN A 153 1.15 0.97 -17.50
N GLU A 154 -0.02 0.93 -18.13
CA GLU A 154 -0.51 -0.23 -18.88
C GLU A 154 0.59 -0.87 -19.75
N SER A 155 0.69 -2.20 -19.71
CA SER A 155 1.74 -3.01 -20.36
C SER A 155 3.18 -2.78 -19.85
N GLY A 156 3.38 -1.89 -18.88
CA GLY A 156 4.64 -1.73 -18.17
C GLY A 156 4.99 -2.95 -17.33
N ALA A 157 6.29 -3.20 -17.13
CA ALA A 157 6.78 -4.39 -16.42
C ALA A 157 6.32 -4.48 -14.96
N GLU A 158 6.03 -3.32 -14.35
CA GLU A 158 5.63 -3.17 -12.95
C GLU A 158 4.17 -2.76 -12.78
N ALA A 159 3.40 -2.73 -13.88
CA ALA A 159 2.02 -2.29 -13.88
C ALA A 159 1.17 -3.07 -12.87
N PHE A 160 0.30 -2.35 -12.18
CA PHE A 160 -0.83 -2.98 -11.53
C PHE A 160 -1.80 -3.48 -12.60
N ARG A 161 -2.51 -4.56 -12.29
CA ARG A 161 -3.59 -5.04 -13.15
C ARG A 161 -4.83 -4.17 -12.91
N ASP A 162 -5.64 -4.00 -13.94
CA ASP A 162 -7.00 -3.43 -13.94
C ASP A 162 -7.98 -4.32 -13.16
N THR A 163 -7.72 -4.56 -11.88
CA THR A 163 -8.47 -5.52 -11.06
C THR A 163 -8.41 -5.17 -9.58
N TRP A 164 -9.02 -6.02 -8.75
CA TRP A 164 -9.17 -5.78 -7.31
C TRP A 164 -7.97 -6.27 -6.51
N TYR A 165 -7.55 -5.43 -5.56
CA TYR A 165 -6.48 -5.72 -4.62
C TYR A 165 -6.97 -5.60 -3.18
N TRP A 166 -6.69 -6.61 -2.35
CA TRP A 166 -6.96 -6.58 -0.93
C TRP A 166 -6.05 -5.59 -0.20
N SER A 167 -6.64 -4.88 0.77
CA SER A 167 -5.90 -4.28 1.87
C SER A 167 -5.82 -5.25 3.05
N SER A 168 -4.83 -5.10 3.93
CA SER A 168 -4.79 -5.79 5.22
C SER A 168 -5.75 -5.22 6.27
N SER A 169 -6.37 -4.08 6.00
CA SER A 169 -7.31 -3.45 6.93
C SER A 169 -8.68 -4.14 6.89
N GLN A 170 -9.10 -4.61 8.05
CA GLN A 170 -10.39 -5.21 8.30
C GLN A 170 -11.45 -4.13 8.52
N ARG A 171 -12.64 -4.33 7.95
CA ARG A 171 -13.79 -3.44 8.19
C ARG A 171 -14.75 -3.99 9.25
N SER A 172 -14.97 -5.29 9.26
CA SER A 172 -15.88 -5.98 10.18
C SER A 172 -15.48 -7.46 10.30
N ALA A 173 -16.28 -8.27 11.01
CA ALA A 173 -16.13 -9.72 10.97
C ALA A 173 -16.37 -10.30 9.55
N ASP A 174 -17.17 -9.63 8.73
CA ASP A 174 -17.61 -10.14 7.42
C ASP A 174 -16.81 -9.58 6.23
N SER A 175 -16.28 -8.36 6.36
CA SER A 175 -15.65 -7.64 5.25
C SER A 175 -14.29 -7.02 5.57
N ALA A 176 -13.49 -6.86 4.52
CA ALA A 176 -12.20 -6.18 4.52
C ALA A 176 -12.13 -5.16 3.39
N PHE A 177 -11.26 -4.16 3.54
CA PHE A 177 -11.09 -3.13 2.52
C PHE A 177 -10.34 -3.67 1.30
N TYR A 178 -10.73 -3.20 0.11
CA TYR A 178 -10.04 -3.45 -1.14
C TYR A 178 -10.05 -2.19 -2.00
N MET A 179 -9.22 -2.19 -3.04
CA MET A 179 -9.19 -1.16 -4.05
C MET A 179 -9.23 -1.76 -5.46
N TYR A 180 -10.03 -1.17 -6.34
CA TYR A 180 -10.06 -1.50 -7.76
C TYR A 180 -9.06 -0.59 -8.50
N PHE A 181 -8.08 -1.20 -9.18
CA PHE A 181 -6.96 -0.47 -9.79
C PHE A 181 -7.22 0.01 -11.22
N ASP A 182 -8.46 -0.10 -11.69
CA ASP A 182 -8.94 0.47 -12.95
C ASP A 182 -9.41 1.92 -12.74
N ASP A 183 -10.38 2.11 -11.83
CA ASP A 183 -11.06 3.40 -11.58
C ASP A 183 -10.82 3.97 -10.16
N GLY A 184 -10.08 3.27 -9.31
CA GLY A 184 -9.76 3.72 -7.96
C GLY A 184 -10.88 3.56 -6.94
N LEU A 185 -11.92 2.78 -7.25
CA LEU A 185 -12.97 2.45 -6.29
C LEU A 185 -12.35 1.82 -5.03
N GLN A 186 -12.58 2.46 -3.89
CA GLN A 186 -12.10 2.00 -2.61
C GLN A 186 -13.28 1.75 -1.66
N THR A 187 -13.51 0.47 -1.35
CA THR A 187 -14.64 0.05 -0.52
C THR A 187 -14.27 -1.23 0.23
N ASN A 188 -15.25 -1.95 0.75
CA ASN A 188 -15.04 -3.23 1.42
C ASN A 188 -15.93 -4.32 0.84
N TYR A 189 -15.45 -5.57 0.91
CA TYR A 189 -16.16 -6.73 0.41
C TYR A 189 -15.95 -7.95 1.30
N TYR A 190 -16.73 -9.00 1.05
CA TYR A 190 -16.66 -10.26 1.79
C TYR A 190 -15.27 -10.90 1.73
N LYS A 191 -14.74 -11.25 2.91
CA LYS A 191 -13.36 -11.74 3.10
C LYS A 191 -13.04 -13.05 2.39
N GLY A 192 -14.06 -13.84 2.06
CA GLY A 192 -13.92 -15.15 1.44
C GLY A 192 -13.54 -15.12 -0.05
N LEU A 193 -13.51 -13.94 -0.69
CA LEU A 193 -13.08 -13.81 -2.09
C LEU A 193 -11.55 -13.85 -2.23
N VAL A 194 -11.11 -14.40 -3.36
CA VAL A 194 -9.69 -14.44 -3.75
C VAL A 194 -9.37 -13.20 -4.57
N LEU A 195 -8.65 -12.24 -3.98
CA LEU A 195 -8.15 -11.05 -4.67
C LEU A 195 -6.62 -11.00 -4.60
N ARG A 196 -6.05 -9.99 -5.25
CA ARG A 196 -4.60 -9.80 -5.34
C ARG A 196 -4.07 -8.98 -4.17
N VAL A 197 -2.79 -9.10 -3.90
CA VAL A 197 -2.03 -8.14 -3.09
C VAL A 197 -0.72 -7.85 -3.78
N ARG A 198 -0.32 -6.57 -3.79
CA ARG A 198 1.06 -6.17 -4.10
C ARG A 198 1.73 -5.79 -2.78
N PRO A 199 2.63 -6.65 -2.26
CA PRO A 199 3.23 -6.44 -0.95
C PRO A 199 3.92 -5.09 -0.81
N VAL A 200 3.91 -4.55 0.40
CA VAL A 200 4.62 -3.33 0.78
C VAL A 200 5.53 -3.60 1.97
N ARG A 201 6.60 -2.82 2.09
CA ARG A 201 7.36 -2.68 3.33
C ARG A 201 7.50 -1.20 3.67
N SER A 202 7.85 -0.90 4.91
CA SER A 202 7.93 0.47 5.40
C SER A 202 9.21 0.73 6.18
N GLU A 203 9.80 1.90 6.01
CA GLU A 203 10.96 2.37 6.76
C GLU A 203 10.60 3.67 7.47
N PHE A 204 11.01 3.80 8.73
CA PHE A 204 10.83 5.06 9.46
C PHE A 204 11.80 6.11 8.95
N ILE A 205 11.30 7.34 8.81
CA ILE A 205 12.08 8.50 8.40
C ILE A 205 11.87 9.64 9.39
N ASP A 206 12.91 10.47 9.54
CA ASP A 206 12.92 11.63 10.43
C ASP A 206 12.17 12.85 9.83
#